data_AF-A0A7W5C5L4-F1
#
_entry.id   AF-A0A7W5C5L4-F1
#
_cell.length_a   1.000
_cell.length_b   1.000
_cell.length_c   1.000
_cell.angle_alpha   90.00
_cell.angle_beta   90.00
_cell.angle_gamma   90.00
#
_symmetry.space_group_name_H-M   'P 1'
#
loop_
_entity.id
_entity.type
_entity.pdbx_description
1 polymer ?
#
loop_
_entity_poly.entity_id
_entity_poly.type
_entity_poly.pdbx_seq_one_letter_code
_entity_poly.pdbx_strand_id
1 'polypeptide(L)'
;MKCEDKAQGDFYGMESWGKAIYKAIATNEQIEYTDYFSDSEGNVSADMPSTDVILQFVEFEGKTKLINQATYASAEALQQVLDMGMEEGITETWDRLEGHLQNAQ
;
A
#
# COMPACT_ATOMS: atom_id res chain seq x y z
N MET A 1 9.21 -7.14 -4.73
CA MET A 1 10.04 -5.93 -4.93
C MET A 1 11.37 -6.14 -4.24
N LYS A 2 12.47 -5.89 -4.94
CA LYS A 2 13.81 -5.92 -4.35
C LYS A 2 14.26 -4.48 -4.09
N CYS A 3 14.77 -4.20 -2.90
CA CYS A 3 15.36 -2.90 -2.64
C CYS A 3 16.72 -2.81 -3.36
N GLU A 4 16.78 -2.00 -4.41
CA GLU A 4 18.01 -1.74 -5.18
C GLU A 4 18.73 -0.45 -4.75
N ASP A 5 18.15 0.31 -3.81
CA ASP A 5 18.73 1.55 -3.33
C ASP A 5 19.77 1.27 -2.22
N LYS A 6 21.05 1.52 -2.54
CA LYS A 6 22.17 1.35 -1.61
C LYS A 6 22.11 2.32 -0.43
N ALA A 7 21.37 3.42 -0.53
CA ALA A 7 21.18 4.36 0.56
C ALA A 7 20.30 3.80 1.68
N GLN A 8 19.50 2.75 1.41
CA GLN A 8 18.63 2.13 2.41
C GLN A 8 19.34 1.11 3.32
N GLY A 9 20.68 1.07 3.32
CA GLY A 9 21.47 0.34 4.32
C GLY A 9 21.11 -1.14 4.41
N ASP A 10 20.61 -1.56 5.57
CA ASP A 10 20.26 -2.95 5.88
C ASP A 10 19.11 -3.50 5.00
N PHE A 11 18.32 -2.63 4.38
CA PHE A 11 17.28 -3.03 3.44
C PHE A 11 17.83 -3.30 2.03
N TYR A 12 19.05 -2.87 1.69
CA TYR A 12 19.62 -3.09 0.37
C TYR A 12 19.73 -4.59 0.05
N GLY A 13 19.13 -5.00 -1.07
CA GLY A 13 19.08 -6.39 -1.50
C GLY A 13 17.98 -7.22 -0.83
N MET A 14 17.23 -6.67 0.13
CA MET A 14 16.06 -7.35 0.70
C MET A 14 14.96 -7.46 -0.36
N GLU A 15 14.33 -8.63 -0.42
CA GLU A 15 13.17 -8.90 -1.26
C GLU A 15 11.92 -8.99 -0.40
N SER A 16 10.93 -8.20 -0.78
CA SER A 16 9.60 -8.18 -0.16
C SER A 16 8.55 -8.56 -1.18
N TRP A 17 7.64 -9.45 -0.83
CA TRP A 17 6.56 -9.89 -1.70
C TRP A 17 5.21 -9.54 -1.09
N GLY A 18 4.29 -9.08 -1.93
CA GLY A 18 2.95 -8.67 -1.52
C GLY A 18 1.91 -9.30 -2.44
N LYS A 19 0.72 -9.51 -1.89
CA LYS A 19 -0.43 -10.09 -2.59
C LYS A 19 -1.68 -9.30 -2.24
N ALA A 20 -2.29 -8.69 -3.25
CA ALA A 20 -3.58 -8.04 -3.11
C ALA A 20 -4.70 -8.93 -3.65
N ILE A 21 -5.77 -9.09 -2.88
CA ILE A 21 -7.01 -9.74 -3.31
C ILE A 21 -8.11 -8.69 -3.41
N TYR A 22 -8.52 -8.36 -4.64
CA TYR A 22 -9.61 -7.43 -4.89
C TYR A 22 -10.97 -8.04 -4.49
N LYS A 23 -11.73 -7.29 -3.69
CA LYS A 23 -13.08 -7.66 -3.24
C LYS A 23 -14.16 -7.00 -4.10
N ALA A 24 -14.00 -5.72 -4.39
CA ALA A 24 -14.95 -4.95 -5.18
C ALA A 24 -14.22 -3.84 -5.96
N ILE A 25 -14.74 -3.54 -7.15
CA ILE A 25 -14.28 -2.44 -8.00
C ILE A 25 -15.52 -1.73 -8.54
N ALA A 26 -15.72 -0.49 -8.13
CA ALA A 26 -16.70 0.43 -8.68
C ALA A 26 -15.96 1.48 -9.52
N THR A 27 -16.19 1.48 -10.83
CA THR A 27 -15.47 2.31 -11.78
C THR A 27 -15.53 3.78 -11.39
N ASN A 28 -14.36 4.43 -11.28
CA ASN A 28 -14.17 5.84 -10.92
C ASN A 28 -14.65 6.24 -9.51
N GLU A 29 -15.11 5.30 -8.68
CA GLU A 29 -15.68 5.60 -7.37
C GLU A 29 -14.88 4.95 -6.25
N GLN A 30 -14.63 3.64 -6.35
CA GLN A 30 -14.11 2.88 -5.22
C GLN A 30 -13.37 1.60 -5.63
N ILE A 31 -12.33 1.26 -4.89
CA ILE A 31 -11.62 -0.02 -4.97
C ILE A 31 -11.49 -0.60 -3.55
N GLU A 32 -11.90 -1.85 -3.37
CA GLU A 32 -11.75 -2.59 -2.13
C GLU A 32 -10.84 -3.80 -2.34
N TYR A 33 -9.87 -3.98 -1.46
CA TYR A 33 -8.97 -5.13 -1.50
C TYR A 33 -8.43 -5.46 -0.10
N THR A 34 -7.96 -6.69 0.07
CA THR A 34 -7.09 -7.05 1.19
C THR A 34 -5.67 -7.18 0.69
N ASP A 35 -4.75 -6.49 1.36
CA ASP A 35 -3.32 -6.60 1.13
C ASP A 35 -2.67 -7.58 2.12
N TYR A 36 -1.76 -8.40 1.61
CA TYR A 36 -1.06 -9.43 2.37
C TYR A 36 0.43 -9.36 2.08
N PHE A 37 1.23 -9.53 3.13
CA PHE A 37 2.61 -9.97 2.96
C PHE A 37 2.63 -11.43 2.49
N SER A 38 3.54 -11.72 1.56
CA SER A 38 3.67 -13.05 0.98
C SER A 38 5.14 -13.43 0.78
N ASP A 39 5.37 -14.68 0.38
CA ASP A 39 6.64 -15.13 -0.18
C ASP A 39 6.67 -14.98 -1.71
N SER A 40 7.77 -15.41 -2.34
CA SER A 40 7.95 -15.37 -3.78
C SER A 40 7.00 -16.28 -4.58
N GLU A 41 6.35 -17.24 -3.92
CA GLU A 41 5.35 -18.12 -4.51
C GLU A 41 3.92 -17.58 -4.32
N GLY A 42 3.76 -16.46 -3.61
CA GLY A 42 2.47 -15.84 -3.32
C GLY A 42 1.69 -16.52 -2.20
N ASN A 43 2.35 -17.31 -1.35
CA ASN A 43 1.77 -17.82 -0.11
C ASN A 43 1.72 -16.69 0.91
N VAL A 44 0.58 -16.52 1.57
CA VAL A 44 0.38 -15.46 2.57
C VAL A 44 1.16 -15.78 3.84
N SER A 45 1.88 -14.80 4.36
CA SER A 45 2.58 -14.92 5.63
C SER A 45 1.60 -14.94 6.80
N ALA A 46 1.67 -15.95 7.65
CA ALA A 46 0.84 -16.07 8.85
C ALA A 46 1.32 -15.16 10.00
N ASP A 47 2.59 -14.73 9.96
CA ASP A 47 3.23 -13.94 11.02
C ASP A 47 3.14 -12.43 10.76
N MET A 48 2.60 -12.03 9.60
CA MET A 48 2.46 -10.63 9.22
C MET A 48 0.98 -10.24 9.12
N PRO A 49 0.62 -9.02 9.56
CA PRO A 49 -0.75 -8.56 9.50
C PRO A 49 -1.20 -8.32 8.05
N SER A 50 -2.46 -8.63 7.77
CA SER A 50 -3.14 -8.22 6.55
C SER A 50 -3.84 -6.87 6.75
N THR A 51 -4.05 -6.14 5.66
CA THR A 51 -4.72 -4.84 5.69
C THR A 51 -5.94 -4.85 4.79
N ASP A 52 -7.11 -4.56 5.34
CA ASP A 52 -8.32 -4.32 4.54
C ASP A 52 -8.34 -2.85 4.10
N VAL A 53 -8.27 -2.61 2.80
CA VAL A 53 -8.15 -1.27 2.21
C VAL A 53 -9.40 -0.92 1.41
N ILE A 54 -9.91 0.28 1.66
CA ILE A 54 -10.91 0.94 0.81
C ILE A 54 -10.27 2.22 0.26
N LEU A 55 -10.10 2.27 -1.07
CA LEU A 55 -9.73 3.48 -1.80
C LEU A 55 -11.00 4.13 -2.34
N GLN A 56 -11.22 5.40 -2.00
CA GLN A 56 -12.34 6.19 -2.52
C GLN A 56 -11.81 7.37 -3.34
N PHE A 57 -12.45 7.63 -4.46
CA PHE A 57 -12.14 8.73 -5.36
C PHE A 57 -13.29 9.74 -5.31
N VAL A 58 -13.01 10.92 -4.76
CA VAL A 58 -14.03 11.95 -4.54
C VAL A 58 -13.67 13.20 -5.33
N GLU A 59 -14.64 13.75 -6.05
CA GLU A 59 -14.50 15.08 -6.68
C GLU A 59 -14.24 16.13 -5.60
N PHE A 60 -13.18 16.90 -5.78
CA PHE A 60 -12.79 17.95 -4.85
C PHE A 60 -12.16 19.12 -5.61
N GLU A 61 -12.91 20.22 -5.76
CA GLU A 61 -12.43 21.46 -6.37
C GLU A 61 -11.85 21.29 -7.80
N GLY A 62 -12.47 20.46 -8.64
CA GLY A 62 -11.97 20.19 -10.00
C GLY A 62 -10.76 19.25 -10.05
N LYS A 63 -10.43 18.62 -8.91
CA LYS A 63 -9.41 17.58 -8.76
C LYS A 63 -10.04 16.33 -8.12
N THR A 64 -9.24 15.28 -7.99
CA THR A 64 -9.64 14.07 -7.26
C THR A 64 -8.98 14.05 -5.88
N LYS A 65 -9.80 13.96 -4.83
CA LYS A 65 -9.35 13.58 -3.50
C LYS A 65 -9.38 12.06 -3.40
N LEU A 66 -8.20 11.45 -3.30
CA LEU A 66 -8.05 10.03 -2.97
C LEU A 66 -8.10 9.86 -1.45
N ILE A 67 -8.98 8.99 -0.96
CA ILE A 67 -9.04 8.61 0.45
C ILE A 67 -8.65 7.14 0.56
N ASN A 68 -7.54 6.84 1.23
CA ASN A 68 -7.14 5.48 1.58
C ASN A 68 -7.52 5.21 3.03
N GLN A 69 -8.48 4.31 3.23
CA GLN A 69 -8.84 3.81 4.55
C GLN A 69 -8.30 2.38 4.71
N ALA A 70 -7.32 2.22 5.59
CA ALA A 70 -6.71 0.94 5.95
C ALA A 70 -7.23 0.47 7.32
N THR A 71 -7.76 -0.76 7.37
CA THR A 71 -8.29 -1.39 8.59
C THR A 71 -7.45 -2.60 8.96
N TYR A 72 -7.08 -2.68 10.23
CA TYR A 72 -6.26 -3.76 10.81
C TYR A 72 -7.07 -4.57 11.83
N ALA A 73 -6.69 -5.84 12.01
CA ALA A 73 -7.39 -6.75 12.91
C ALA A 73 -7.27 -6.35 14.40
N SER A 74 -6.21 -5.65 14.79
CA SER A 74 -5.98 -5.18 16.16
C SER A 74 -5.07 -3.96 16.21
N ALA A 75 -4.98 -3.34 17.39
CA ALA A 75 -4.08 -2.21 17.62
C ALA A 75 -2.60 -2.64 17.52
N GLU A 76 -2.27 -3.85 17.97
CA GLU A 76 -0.92 -4.42 17.89
C GLU A 76 -0.50 -4.67 16.44
N ALA A 77 -1.43 -5.16 15.60
CA ALA A 77 -1.20 -5.33 14.17
C ALA A 77 -0.91 -3.99 13.47
N LEU A 78 -1.67 -2.94 13.82
CA LEU A 78 -1.42 -1.60 13.33
C LEU A 78 -0.06 -1.06 13.82
N GLN A 79 0.26 -1.24 15.11
CA GLN A 79 1.55 -0.78 15.65
C GLN A 79 2.73 -1.46 14.95
N GLN A 80 2.63 -2.76 14.68
CA GLN A 80 3.68 -3.52 13.99
C GLN A 80 3.99 -2.92 12.61
N VAL A 81 2.98 -2.59 11.80
CA VAL A 81 3.22 -2.01 10.47
C VAL A 81 3.70 -0.56 10.54
N LEU A 82 3.28 0.20 11.55
CA LEU A 82 3.81 1.53 11.80
C LEU A 82 5.31 1.47 12.13
N ASP A 83 5.72 0.55 13.01
CA ASP A 83 7.12 0.34 13.37
C ASP A 83 7.98 -0.14 12.17
N MET A 84 7.34 -0.76 11.18
CA MET A 84 7.97 -1.18 9.91
C MET A 84 8.07 -0.05 8.88
N GLY A 85 7.57 1.16 9.16
CA GLY A 85 7.66 2.31 8.26
C GLY A 85 6.54 2.40 7.22
N MET A 86 5.35 1.86 7.53
CA MET A 86 4.19 1.92 6.62
C MET A 86 3.78 3.36 6.28
N GLU A 87 3.86 4.29 7.25
CA GLU A 87 3.47 5.69 7.06
C GLU A 87 4.39 6.42 6.07
N GLU A 88 5.70 6.23 6.18
CA GLU A 88 6.66 6.77 5.22
C GLU A 88 6.47 6.13 3.84
N GLY A 89 6.31 4.80 3.79
CA GLY A 89 6.13 4.07 2.54
C GLY A 89 4.88 4.49 1.76
N ILE A 90 3.75 4.70 2.44
CA ILE A 90 2.52 5.16 1.78
C ILE A 90 2.63 6.63 1.33
N THR A 91 3.32 7.47 2.10
CA THR A 91 3.58 8.87 1.74
C THR A 91 4.41 8.96 0.45
N GLU A 92 5.53 8.24 0.37
CA GLU A 92 6.34 8.18 -0.84
C GLU A 92 5.57 7.64 -2.05
N THR A 93 4.65 6.69 -1.82
CA THR A 93 3.81 6.15 -2.88
C THR A 93 2.89 7.22 -3.48
N TRP A 94 2.32 8.09 -2.64
CA TRP A 94 1.49 9.20 -3.11
C TRP A 94 2.29 10.29 -3.82
N ASP A 95 3.47 10.63 -3.34
CA ASP A 95 4.36 11.58 -4.03
C ASP A 95 4.73 11.09 -5.44
N ARG A 96 5.05 9.79 -5.56
CA ARG A 96 5.33 9.17 -6.86
C ARG A 96 4.10 9.12 -7.76
N LEU A 97 2.90 8.88 -7.20
CA LEU A 97 1.65 8.93 -7.96
C LEU A 97 1.37 10.33 -8.48
N GLU A 98 1.56 11.37 -7.66
CA GLU A 98 1.42 12.76 -8.09
C GLU A 98 2.37 13.06 -9.27
N GLY A 99 3.66 12.73 -9.12
CA GLY A 99 4.64 12.89 -10.18
C GLY A 99 4.30 12.10 -11.45
N HIS A 100 3.75 10.89 -11.31
CA HIS A 100 3.31 10.10 -12.45
C HIS A 100 2.13 10.75 -13.18
N LEU A 101 1.12 11.23 -12.45
CA LEU A 101 -0.09 11.86 -13.03
C LEU A 101 0.23 13.16 -13.77
N GLN A 102 1.23 13.92 -13.32
CA GLN A 102 1.71 15.12 -14.03
C GLN A 102 2.35 14.78 -15.39
N ASN A 103 2.94 13.60 -15.53
CA ASN A 103 3.59 13.14 -16.76
C ASN A 103 2.68 12.31 -17.67
N ALA A 104 1.52 11.88 -17.17
CA ALA A 104 0.56 11.04 -17.88
C ALA A 104 -0.45 11.85 -18.73
N GLN A 105 -0.28 13.18 -18.81
CA GLN A 105 -1.13 14.11 -19.59
C GLN A 105 -0.66 14.29 -21.02
#